data_AF-A0A4Q5QPF9-F1
#
_entry.id   AF-A0A4Q5QPF9-F1
#
_cell.length_a   1.000
_cell.length_b   1.000
_cell.length_c   1.000
_cell.angle_alpha   90.00
_cell.angle_beta   90.00
_cell.angle_gamma   90.00
#
_symmetry.space_group_name_H-M   'P 1'
#
loop_
_entity.id
_entity.type
_entity.pdbx_description
1 polymer ?
#
loop_
_entity_poly.entity_id
_entity_poly.type
_entity_poly.pdbx_seq_one_letter_code
_entity_poly.pdbx_strand_id
1 'polypeptide(L)'
;MTTADIVAKLNRLTISSSEDYAPLDRLDELTSLLAHNPDGQLACGALLAVLERHPHVEFGTPGRLVHAIESYRGHYEELLLASLNRRPTATTVWLLNRLLNAARGAEWNQLLDKLDRLRNHPLADEQAHAAAEDFYRFQTQGS
;
A
#
# COMPACT_ATOMS: atom_id res chain seq x y z
N MET A 1 21.36 1.53 -13.49
CA MET A 1 20.49 2.63 -13.04
C MET A 1 20.57 2.68 -11.53
N THR A 2 20.63 3.87 -10.94
CA THR A 2 20.59 4.04 -9.48
C THR A 2 19.16 3.89 -8.95
N THR A 3 18.98 3.71 -7.65
CA THR A 3 17.65 3.70 -7.02
C THR A 3 16.92 5.01 -7.29
N ALA A 4 17.62 6.14 -7.18
CA ALA A 4 17.08 7.46 -7.50
C ALA A 4 16.59 7.56 -8.96
N ASP A 5 17.31 6.99 -9.93
CA ASP A 5 16.87 6.97 -11.33
C ASP A 5 15.57 6.17 -11.51
N ILE A 6 15.45 5.02 -10.83
CA ILE A 6 14.26 4.16 -10.91
C ILE A 6 13.06 4.89 -10.28
N VAL A 7 13.23 5.45 -9.09
CA VAL A 7 12.20 6.24 -8.39
C VAL A 7 11.78 7.45 -9.21
N ALA A 8 12.71 8.16 -9.85
CA ALA A 8 12.39 9.28 -10.72
C ALA A 8 11.57 8.85 -11.95
N LYS A 9 11.74 7.62 -12.46
CA LYS A 9 10.88 7.07 -13.53
C LYS A 9 9.51 6.67 -12.98
N LEU A 10 9.47 6.04 -11.81
CA LEU A 10 8.23 5.64 -11.13
C LEU A 10 7.33 6.86 -10.85
N ASN A 11 7.91 7.97 -10.39
CA ASN A 11 7.21 9.22 -10.10
C ASN A 11 6.64 9.92 -11.34
N ARG A 12 7.14 9.59 -12.53
CA ARG A 12 6.63 10.11 -13.81
C ARG A 12 5.57 9.23 -14.44
N LEU A 13 5.30 8.04 -13.89
CA LEU A 13 4.19 7.22 -14.36
C LEU A 13 2.87 7.91 -14.04
N THR A 14 2.01 7.92 -15.05
CA THR A 14 0.60 8.27 -14.96
C THR A 14 -0.18 7.03 -15.38
N ILE A 15 -1.04 6.54 -14.49
CA ILE A 15 -1.85 5.34 -14.72
C ILE A 15 -3.30 5.76 -14.63
N SER A 16 -4.01 5.70 -15.75
CA SER A 16 -5.36 6.28 -15.81
C SER A 16 -6.42 5.33 -15.24
N SER A 17 -6.25 4.03 -15.49
CA SER A 17 -7.16 2.97 -15.04
C SER A 17 -6.43 1.63 -14.90
N SER A 18 -7.11 0.64 -14.32
CA SER A 18 -6.63 -0.75 -14.22
C SER A 18 -6.52 -1.47 -15.57
N GLU A 19 -7.02 -0.88 -16.65
CA GLU A 19 -6.95 -1.40 -18.02
C GLU A 19 -5.85 -0.71 -18.85
N ASP A 20 -5.11 0.23 -18.24
CA ASP A 20 -4.02 0.95 -18.88
C ASP A 20 -2.75 0.09 -18.90
N TYR A 21 -2.76 -0.96 -19.74
CA TYR A 21 -1.76 -2.03 -19.69
C TYR A 21 -0.33 -1.54 -19.93
N ALA A 22 -0.11 -0.58 -20.84
CA ALA A 22 1.25 -0.11 -21.15
C ALA A 22 1.98 0.54 -19.93
N PRO A 23 1.38 1.49 -19.20
CA PRO A 23 1.99 2.01 -17.98
C PRO A 23 1.98 1.01 -16.82
N LEU A 24 1.05 0.05 -16.78
CA LEU A 24 1.06 -1.05 -15.80
C LEU A 24 2.23 -2.02 -16.04
N ASP A 25 2.49 -2.42 -17.27
CA ASP A 25 3.66 -3.23 -17.64
C ASP A 25 4.96 -2.51 -17.25
N ARG A 26 5.01 -1.18 -17.51
CA ARG A 26 6.15 -0.37 -17.11
C ARG A 26 6.29 -0.25 -15.60
N LEU A 27 5.19 -0.14 -14.85
CA LEU A 27 5.19 -0.18 -13.39
C LEU A 27 5.76 -1.51 -12.91
N ASP A 28 5.38 -2.62 -13.53
CA ASP A 28 5.82 -3.97 -13.18
C ASP A 28 7.33 -4.15 -13.35
N GLU A 29 7.88 -3.65 -14.46
CA GLU A 29 9.33 -3.60 -14.70
C GLU A 29 10.07 -2.81 -13.61
N LEU A 30 9.61 -1.58 -13.33
CA LEU A 30 10.25 -0.70 -12.36
C LEU A 30 10.13 -1.24 -10.94
N THR A 31 8.99 -1.83 -10.60
CA THR A 31 8.73 -2.50 -9.33
C THR A 31 9.68 -3.68 -9.13
N SER A 32 9.94 -4.46 -10.19
CA SER A 32 10.87 -5.59 -10.14
C SER A 32 12.31 -5.14 -9.87
N LEU A 33 12.73 -3.99 -10.43
CA LEU A 33 14.04 -3.39 -10.17
C LEU A 33 14.17 -2.81 -8.75
N LEU A 34 13.03 -2.45 -8.14
CA LEU A 34 12.95 -1.99 -6.77
C LEU A 34 12.70 -3.11 -5.77
N ALA A 35 12.46 -4.36 -6.15
CA ALA A 35 12.33 -5.44 -5.18
C ALA A 35 13.72 -5.78 -4.60
N HIS A 36 13.84 -5.86 -3.27
CA HIS A 36 15.13 -6.12 -2.59
C HIS A 36 16.26 -5.11 -2.91
N ASN A 37 15.90 -3.85 -3.20
CA ASN A 37 16.88 -2.80 -3.44
C ASN A 37 17.66 -2.48 -2.15
N PRO A 38 18.97 -2.20 -2.22
CA PRO A 38 19.77 -1.87 -1.05
C PRO A 38 19.29 -0.59 -0.32
N ASP A 39 18.70 0.36 -1.05
CA ASP A 39 18.05 1.54 -0.45
C ASP A 39 16.55 1.27 -0.28
N GLY A 40 16.26 0.37 0.66
CA GLY A 40 14.90 -0.14 0.88
C GLY A 40 13.92 0.92 1.38
N GLN A 41 14.39 1.90 2.15
CA GLN A 41 13.55 3.00 2.63
C GLN A 41 13.08 3.88 1.47
N LEU A 42 14.00 4.29 0.58
CA LEU A 42 13.65 5.06 -0.60
C LEU A 42 12.78 4.26 -1.57
N ALA A 43 13.13 2.98 -1.80
CA ALA A 43 12.39 2.12 -2.72
C ALA A 43 10.96 1.85 -2.23
N CYS A 44 10.80 1.40 -0.97
CA CYS A 44 9.49 1.11 -0.40
C CYS A 44 8.60 2.37 -0.32
N GLY A 45 9.18 3.50 0.10
CA GLY A 45 8.45 4.77 0.14
C GLY A 45 7.94 5.19 -1.25
N ALA A 46 8.74 4.98 -2.30
CA ALA A 46 8.33 5.27 -3.67
C ALA A 46 7.22 4.33 -4.17
N LEU A 47 7.26 3.05 -3.82
CA LEU A 47 6.21 2.07 -4.17
C LEU A 47 4.88 2.42 -3.49
N LEU A 48 4.89 2.78 -2.20
CA LEU A 48 3.69 3.26 -1.50
C LEU A 48 3.15 4.56 -2.12
N ALA A 49 4.03 5.47 -2.54
CA ALA A 49 3.64 6.71 -3.21
C ALA A 49 2.97 6.48 -4.58
N VAL A 50 3.19 5.32 -5.24
CA VAL A 50 2.42 4.95 -6.44
C VAL A 50 0.96 4.72 -6.10
N LEU A 51 0.69 3.98 -5.02
CA LEU A 51 -0.67 3.74 -4.53
C LEU A 51 -1.34 5.07 -4.18
N GLU A 52 -0.68 5.93 -3.40
CA GLU A 52 -1.21 7.23 -2.99
C GLU A 52 -1.60 8.13 -4.18
N ARG A 53 -0.85 8.09 -5.28
CA ARG A 53 -1.12 8.90 -6.48
C ARG A 53 -2.26 8.36 -7.34
N HIS A 54 -2.57 7.07 -7.24
CA HIS A 54 -3.55 6.38 -8.07
C HIS A 54 -4.50 5.54 -7.20
N PRO A 55 -5.22 6.16 -6.26
CA PRO A 55 -6.01 5.43 -5.26
C PRO A 55 -7.15 4.61 -5.88
N HIS A 56 -7.66 5.05 -7.04
CA HIS A 56 -8.76 4.43 -7.78
C HIS A 56 -8.32 3.29 -8.71
N VAL A 57 -7.01 3.05 -8.86
CA VAL A 57 -6.47 2.01 -9.74
C VAL A 57 -6.26 0.72 -8.95
N GLU A 58 -6.74 -0.39 -9.51
CA GLU A 58 -6.56 -1.72 -8.94
C GLU A 58 -5.26 -2.35 -9.48
N PHE A 59 -4.25 -2.47 -8.61
CA PHE A 59 -2.94 -3.04 -8.96
C PHE A 59 -2.85 -4.57 -8.77
N GLY A 60 -3.98 -5.22 -8.52
CA GLY A 60 -4.06 -6.60 -8.05
C GLY A 60 -3.68 -6.74 -6.58
N THR A 61 -4.43 -7.55 -5.83
CA THR A 61 -4.20 -7.77 -4.40
C THR A 61 -4.37 -9.27 -4.05
N PRO A 62 -3.27 -10.04 -3.83
CA PRO A 62 -1.87 -9.62 -3.96
C PRO A 62 -1.44 -9.51 -5.42
N GLY A 63 -0.69 -8.44 -5.74
CA GLY A 63 -0.05 -8.19 -7.03
C GLY A 63 1.45 -7.92 -6.88
N ARG A 64 2.16 -7.68 -7.99
CA ARG A 64 3.62 -7.47 -7.98
C ARG A 64 4.05 -6.29 -7.10
N LEU A 65 3.28 -5.19 -7.14
CA LEU A 65 3.53 -4.01 -6.30
C LEU A 65 3.46 -4.34 -4.81
N VAL A 66 2.46 -5.11 -4.40
CA VAL A 66 2.31 -5.59 -3.02
C VAL A 66 3.49 -6.47 -2.61
N HIS A 67 3.87 -7.45 -3.44
CA HIS A 67 5.01 -8.31 -3.16
C HIS A 67 6.33 -7.55 -3.02
N ALA A 68 6.54 -6.51 -3.83
CA ALA A 68 7.72 -5.67 -3.72
C ALA A 68 7.73 -4.85 -2.42
N ILE A 69 6.59 -4.29 -2.00
CA ILE A 69 6.47 -3.60 -0.71
C ILE A 69 6.79 -4.57 0.44
N GLU A 70 6.21 -5.76 0.41
CA GLU A 70 6.43 -6.78 1.46
C GLU A 70 7.85 -7.34 1.50
N SER A 71 8.62 -7.25 0.40
CA SER A 71 10.04 -7.64 0.37
C SER A 71 10.90 -6.84 1.37
N TYR A 72 10.38 -5.70 1.85
CA TYR A 72 10.99 -4.83 2.85
C TYR A 72 10.47 -5.07 4.28
N ARG A 73 10.01 -6.28 4.59
CA ARG A 73 9.54 -6.67 5.92
C ARG A 73 10.50 -6.25 7.03
N GLY A 74 9.96 -5.68 8.10
CA GLY A 74 10.71 -5.08 9.21
C GLY A 74 10.99 -3.58 9.04
N HIS A 75 10.77 -3.03 7.83
CA HIS A 75 10.90 -1.60 7.55
C HIS A 75 9.66 -1.01 6.87
N TYR A 76 8.93 -1.78 6.06
CA TYR A 76 7.77 -1.25 5.33
C TYR A 76 6.59 -0.94 6.25
N GLU A 77 6.49 -1.58 7.41
CA GLU A 77 5.34 -1.44 8.31
C GLU A 77 5.20 0.01 8.80
N GLU A 78 6.30 0.65 9.21
CA GLU A 78 6.31 2.06 9.58
C GLU A 78 5.95 2.98 8.40
N LEU A 79 6.52 2.68 7.22
CA LEU A 79 6.26 3.44 5.98
C LEU A 79 4.79 3.32 5.55
N LEU A 80 4.20 2.14 5.71
CA LEU A 80 2.78 1.86 5.45
C LEU A 80 1.90 2.67 6.41
N LEU A 81 2.21 2.68 7.71
CA LEU A 81 1.44 3.46 8.69
C LEU A 81 1.51 4.97 8.38
N ALA A 82 2.66 5.46 7.91
CA ALA A 82 2.82 6.82 7.44
C ALA A 82 2.05 7.09 6.13
N SER A 83 2.05 6.16 5.18
CA SER A 83 1.27 6.23 3.94
C SER A 83 -0.23 6.33 4.21
N LEU A 84 -0.73 5.49 5.12
CA LEU A 84 -2.12 5.49 5.58
C LEU A 84 -2.53 6.80 6.27
N ASN A 85 -1.58 7.55 6.85
CA ASN A 85 -1.89 8.89 7.38
C ASN A 85 -1.97 9.96 6.30
N ARG A 86 -1.30 9.75 5.15
CA ARG A 86 -1.30 10.71 4.04
C ARG A 86 -2.51 10.50 3.16
N ARG A 87 -2.65 9.29 2.60
CA ARG A 87 -3.72 8.96 1.67
C ARG A 87 -3.97 7.45 1.64
N PRO A 88 -4.95 6.95 2.41
CA PRO A 88 -5.35 5.56 2.35
C PRO A 88 -5.87 5.20 0.97
N THR A 89 -5.49 4.01 0.53
CA THR A 89 -6.03 3.32 -0.65
C THR A 89 -6.53 1.95 -0.24
N ALA A 90 -7.42 1.34 -1.03
CA ALA A 90 -7.90 -0.01 -0.78
C ALA A 90 -6.75 -1.02 -0.55
N THR A 91 -5.68 -0.93 -1.36
CA THR A 91 -4.48 -1.79 -1.21
C THR A 91 -3.72 -1.53 0.09
N THR A 92 -3.51 -0.28 0.50
CA THR A 92 -2.83 0.03 1.77
C THR A 92 -3.65 -0.38 2.99
N VAL A 93 -4.99 -0.24 2.91
CA VAL A 93 -5.92 -0.72 3.94
C VAL A 93 -5.88 -2.25 4.04
N TRP A 94 -5.84 -2.95 2.90
CA TRP A 94 -5.65 -4.40 2.87
C TRP A 94 -4.31 -4.83 3.50
N LEU A 95 -3.22 -4.11 3.21
CA LEU A 95 -1.92 -4.34 3.85
C LEU A 95 -1.98 -4.14 5.37
N LEU A 96 -2.71 -3.13 5.86
CA LEU A 96 -2.96 -2.94 7.29
C LEU A 96 -3.72 -4.13 7.88
N ASN A 97 -4.77 -4.59 7.21
CA ASN A 97 -5.52 -5.77 7.66
C ASN A 97 -4.65 -7.04 7.68
N ARG A 98 -3.70 -7.15 6.76
CA ARG A 98 -2.72 -8.24 6.76
C ARG A 98 -1.78 -8.17 7.97
N LEU A 99 -1.35 -6.98 8.39
CA LEU A 99 -0.62 -6.80 9.64
C LEU A 99 -1.49 -7.17 10.85
N LEU A 100 -2.75 -6.75 10.88
CA LEU A 100 -3.73 -7.12 11.91
C LEU A 100 -3.85 -8.64 12.07
N ASN A 101 -3.95 -9.39 10.98
CA ASN A 101 -4.05 -10.84 11.02
C ASN A 101 -2.84 -11.52 11.69
N ALA A 102 -1.65 -10.90 11.57
CA ALA A 102 -0.42 -11.37 12.20
C ALA A 102 -0.20 -10.85 13.63
N ALA A 103 -0.74 -9.68 13.96
CA ALA A 103 -0.54 -8.99 15.23
C ALA A 103 -1.33 -9.61 16.39
N ARG A 104 -0.85 -9.41 17.63
CA ARG A 104 -1.52 -9.88 18.86
C ARG A 104 -1.43 -8.83 19.98
N GLY A 105 -2.33 -8.88 20.95
CA GLY A 105 -2.28 -8.05 22.15
C GLY A 105 -2.29 -6.55 21.86
N ALA A 106 -1.36 -5.81 22.46
CA ALA A 106 -1.28 -4.35 22.32
C ALA A 106 -1.07 -3.87 20.88
N GLU A 107 -0.25 -4.58 20.09
CA GLU A 107 -0.02 -4.24 18.68
C GLU A 107 -1.33 -4.37 17.88
N TRP A 108 -2.07 -5.46 18.09
CA TRP A 108 -3.36 -5.67 17.43
C TRP A 108 -4.34 -4.54 17.75
N ASN A 109 -4.44 -4.13 19.02
CA ASN A 109 -5.29 -3.01 19.43
C ASN A 109 -4.91 -1.69 18.75
N GLN A 110 -3.60 -1.42 18.60
CA GLN A 110 -3.11 -0.21 17.93
C GLN A 110 -3.44 -0.21 16.43
N LEU A 111 -3.24 -1.35 15.76
CA LEU A 111 -3.58 -1.48 14.35
C LEU A 111 -5.10 -1.44 14.12
N LEU A 112 -5.90 -1.92 15.07
CA LEU A 112 -7.35 -1.86 14.98
C LEU A 112 -7.87 -0.43 15.14
N ASP A 113 -7.36 0.32 16.12
CA ASP A 113 -7.68 1.75 16.27
C ASP A 113 -7.27 2.54 15.02
N LYS A 114 -6.12 2.19 14.43
CA LYS A 114 -5.72 2.75 13.12
C LYS A 114 -6.77 2.44 12.05
N LEU A 115 -7.18 1.18 11.90
CA LEU A 115 -8.18 0.76 10.91
C LEU A 115 -9.53 1.47 11.10
N ASP A 116 -10.00 1.62 12.34
CA ASP A 116 -11.25 2.33 12.65
C ASP A 116 -11.21 3.78 12.14
N ARG A 117 -10.10 4.49 12.38
CA ARG A 117 -9.94 5.88 11.92
C ARG A 117 -9.97 6.00 10.40
N LEU A 118 -9.51 4.99 9.67
CA LEU A 118 -9.47 5.02 8.20
C LEU A 118 -10.86 5.05 7.59
N ARG A 119 -11.87 4.51 8.28
CA ARG A 119 -13.27 4.52 7.83
C ARG A 119 -13.80 5.93 7.58
N ASN A 120 -13.23 6.94 8.23
CA ASN A 120 -13.62 8.35 8.09
C ASN A 120 -12.47 9.25 7.63
N HIS A 121 -11.42 8.68 7.01
CA HIS A 121 -10.27 9.48 6.58
C HIS A 121 -10.64 10.43 5.42
N PRO A 122 -10.38 11.75 5.51
CA PRO A 122 -10.91 12.73 4.56
C PRO A 122 -10.32 12.64 3.14
N LEU A 123 -9.19 11.94 2.99
CA LEU A 123 -8.51 11.75 1.69
C LEU A 123 -8.61 10.31 1.16
N ALA A 124 -9.32 9.42 1.87
CA ALA A 124 -9.62 8.09 1.35
C ALA A 124 -10.70 8.20 0.27
N ASP A 125 -10.62 7.34 -0.75
CA ASP A 125 -11.68 7.22 -1.75
C ASP A 125 -12.74 6.19 -1.32
N GLU A 126 -13.78 6.03 -2.13
CA GLU A 126 -14.89 5.11 -1.84
C GLU A 126 -14.40 3.67 -1.63
N GLN A 127 -13.42 3.21 -2.42
CA GLN A 127 -12.89 1.86 -2.30
C GLN A 127 -12.10 1.66 -1.00
N ALA A 128 -11.28 2.64 -0.62
CA ALA A 128 -10.55 2.61 0.64
C ALA A 128 -11.49 2.64 1.86
N HIS A 129 -12.55 3.46 1.81
CA HIS A 129 -13.58 3.50 2.85
C HIS A 129 -14.32 2.16 2.96
N ALA A 130 -14.76 1.60 1.84
CA ALA A 130 -15.44 0.30 1.81
C ALA A 130 -14.55 -0.81 2.38
N ALA A 131 -13.28 -0.87 1.96
CA ALA A 131 -12.31 -1.82 2.49
C ALA A 131 -12.10 -1.65 4.01
N ALA A 132 -11.99 -0.40 4.48
CA ALA A 132 -11.81 -0.13 5.91
C ALA A 132 -13.02 -0.59 6.74
N GLU A 133 -14.24 -0.31 6.27
CA GLU A 133 -15.48 -0.75 6.91
C GLU A 133 -15.56 -2.27 6.98
N ASP A 134 -15.32 -2.95 5.85
CA ASP A 134 -15.42 -4.41 5.76
C ASP A 134 -14.40 -5.11 6.66
N PHE A 135 -13.14 -4.67 6.65
CA PHE A 135 -12.13 -5.25 7.52
C PHE A 135 -12.35 -4.91 8.99
N TYR A 136 -12.79 -3.69 9.32
CA TYR A 136 -13.09 -3.33 10.70
C TYR A 136 -14.22 -4.21 11.26
N ARG A 137 -15.28 -4.41 10.47
CA ARG A 137 -16.36 -5.33 10.81
C ARG A 137 -15.86 -6.76 10.99
N PHE A 138 -15.06 -7.27 10.06
CA PHE A 138 -14.49 -8.61 10.13
C PHE A 138 -13.64 -8.83 11.40
N GLN A 139 -12.78 -7.87 11.74
CA GLN A 139 -11.88 -7.98 12.90
C GLN A 139 -12.63 -7.87 14.25
N THR A 140 -13.77 -7.19 14.29
CA THR A 140 -14.52 -6.94 15.53
C THR A 140 -15.67 -7.93 15.77
N GLN A 141 -16.21 -8.54 14.72
CA GLN A 141 -17.34 -9.47 14.85
C GLN A 141 -16.92 -10.92 15.13
N GLY A 142 -15.62 -11.24 15.11
CA GLY A 142 -15.10 -12.58 15.35
C GLY A 142 -15.40 -13.54 14.19
N SER A 143 -14.44 -14.41 13.87
CA SER A 143 -14.67 -15.57 12.99
C SER A 143 -15.40 -16.69 13.75
#